data_AF-A0A0J5Q8B8-F1
#
_entry.id   AF-A0A0J5Q8B8-F1
#
_cell.length_a   1.000
_cell.length_b   1.000
_cell.length_c   1.000
_cell.angle_alpha   90.00
_cell.angle_beta   90.00
_cell.angle_gamma   90.00
#
_symmetry.space_group_name_H-M   'P 1'
#
loop_
_entity.id
_entity.type
_entity.pdbx_description
1 polymer ?
#
loop_
_entity_poly.entity_id
_entity_poly.type
_entity_poly.pdbx_seq_one_letter_code
_entity_poly.pdbx_strand_id
1 'polypeptide(L)'
;MDVKIGLAYDPCMGFSGLLTGRVFLERWPGALSLGDRMMTGRTSMTLTISRTARCVALTLGFSAFAVPLLSSASPLHGTTDAADSPERIFLAQADATPQERPVSYSAEQSDRGKAQYQKDCEDCHGKDLKGGMNGGASLRSVSFLTKYSDDMNASGLFGYMSSAMPPSNPGRYSASTYADLMAYILDRNGFSEGAPLPDDLDALDLLTMTK
;
A
#
# COMPACT_ATOMS: atom_id res chain seq x y z
N MET A 1 18.01 -15.59 25.57
CA MET A 1 17.34 -16.52 24.65
C MET A 1 17.18 -15.78 23.34
N ASP A 2 18.18 -15.92 22.47
CA ASP A 2 18.17 -15.37 21.12
C ASP A 2 17.61 -16.44 20.18
N VAL A 3 16.44 -16.15 19.59
CA VAL A 3 16.24 -15.92 18.14
C VAL A 3 17.04 -16.88 17.23
N LYS A 4 16.47 -17.62 16.26
CA LYS A 4 15.82 -17.05 15.07
C LYS A 4 15.11 -18.15 14.28
N ILE A 5 13.91 -17.81 13.84
CA ILE A 5 13.16 -18.44 12.76
C ILE A 5 13.52 -17.69 11.47
N GLY A 6 13.62 -18.45 10.38
CA GLY A 6 13.58 -17.97 9.00
C GLY A 6 13.86 -19.15 8.09
N LEU A 7 13.27 -19.34 6.93
CA LEU A 7 12.26 -18.65 6.10
C LEU A 7 11.99 -19.68 4.98
N ALA A 8 10.79 -19.74 4.39
CA ALA A 8 10.67 -19.94 2.94
C ALA A 8 9.21 -19.79 2.47
N TYR A 9 9.04 -18.67 1.78
CA TYR A 9 8.12 -18.30 0.73
C TYR A 9 7.90 -19.39 -0.34
N ASP A 10 6.71 -19.45 -0.96
CA ASP A 10 6.57 -19.87 -2.37
C ASP A 10 5.29 -19.25 -3.00
N PRO A 11 5.43 -18.47 -4.09
CA PRO A 11 4.34 -17.85 -4.82
C PRO A 11 3.83 -18.76 -5.95
N CYS A 12 2.55 -18.64 -6.31
CA CYS A 12 2.05 -19.13 -7.60
C CYS A 12 2.35 -20.61 -7.92
N MET A 13 2.09 -21.54 -7.00
CA MET A 13 1.87 -22.93 -7.40
C MET A 13 0.58 -23.46 -6.79
N GLY A 14 -0.26 -24.00 -7.67
CA GLY A 14 -1.58 -24.50 -7.35
C GLY A 14 -1.57 -25.54 -6.25
N PHE A 15 -2.48 -25.37 -5.30
CA PHE A 15 -2.94 -26.44 -4.44
C PHE A 15 -4.42 -26.68 -4.71
N SER A 16 -4.69 -27.67 -5.56
CA SER A 16 -5.86 -28.51 -5.38
C SER A 16 -5.71 -29.20 -4.03
N GLY A 17 -6.47 -28.76 -3.03
CA GLY A 17 -6.45 -29.37 -1.71
C GLY A 17 -7.73 -29.05 -0.96
N LEU A 18 -8.59 -30.05 -0.79
CA LEU A 18 -9.65 -30.01 0.22
C LEU A 18 -8.97 -29.86 1.59
N LEU A 19 -9.11 -28.70 2.23
CA LEU A 19 -8.81 -28.53 3.64
C LEU A 19 -10.09 -28.38 4.42
N THR A 20 -10.50 -29.51 5.00
CA THR A 20 -11.48 -29.65 6.06
C THR A 20 -10.95 -28.95 7.31
N GLY A 21 -11.09 -27.62 7.38
CA GLY A 21 -10.73 -26.83 8.56
C GLY A 21 -11.87 -26.81 9.58
N ARG A 22 -11.65 -27.40 10.76
CA ARG A 22 -12.57 -27.30 11.91
C ARG A 22 -12.59 -25.87 12.43
N VAL A 23 -13.75 -25.22 12.36
CA VAL A 23 -14.03 -23.96 13.07
C VAL A 23 -14.09 -24.26 14.56
N PHE A 24 -13.19 -23.63 15.33
CA PHE A 24 -13.20 -23.64 16.79
C PHE A 24 -14.31 -22.68 17.24
N LEU A 25 -15.43 -23.23 17.72
CA LEU A 25 -16.51 -22.46 18.33
C LEU A 25 -16.07 -21.99 19.73
N GLU A 26 -15.83 -20.69 19.87
CA GLU A 26 -15.79 -20.05 21.19
C GLU A 26 -17.20 -20.00 21.79
N ARG A 27 -17.30 -20.65 22.96
CA ARG A 27 -18.51 -20.93 23.74
C ARG A 27 -18.94 -19.70 24.54
N TRP A 28 -19.94 -18.98 24.06
CA TRP A 28 -20.71 -18.03 24.87
C TRP A 28 -21.73 -18.79 25.76
N PRO A 29 -21.79 -18.57 27.08
CA PRO A 29 -22.88 -19.08 27.90
C PRO A 29 -24.01 -18.04 27.94
N GLY A 30 -25.09 -18.29 27.19
CA GLY A 30 -26.26 -17.43 27.24
C GLY A 30 -27.46 -18.01 26.49
N ALA A 31 -28.48 -18.35 27.27
CA ALA A 31 -29.90 -18.46 26.92
C ALA A 31 -30.42 -19.70 26.15
N LEU A 32 -31.23 -20.46 26.91
CA LEU A 32 -32.60 -20.89 26.62
C LEU A 32 -32.84 -21.92 25.49
N SER A 33 -33.39 -23.05 25.92
CA SER A 33 -34.01 -24.10 25.12
C SER A 33 -35.46 -23.73 24.77
N LEU A 34 -35.87 -23.88 23.50
CA LEU A 34 -36.88 -24.86 23.05
C LEU A 34 -37.33 -24.60 21.60
N GLY A 35 -37.29 -25.65 20.78
CA GLY A 35 -38.09 -25.86 19.56
C GLY A 35 -37.67 -25.06 18.33
N ASP A 36 -37.82 -25.51 17.10
CA ASP A 36 -38.29 -26.76 16.53
C ASP A 36 -37.96 -26.69 15.01
N ARG A 37 -37.97 -27.85 14.36
CA ARG A 37 -38.11 -28.05 12.90
C ARG A 37 -37.02 -27.61 11.90
N MET A 38 -36.41 -28.67 11.40
CA MET A 38 -35.74 -28.87 10.12
C MET A 38 -36.51 -28.30 8.91
N MET A 39 -35.80 -27.61 8.01
CA MET A 39 -35.94 -27.71 6.54
C MET A 39 -34.60 -27.35 5.89
N THR A 40 -33.78 -28.35 5.62
CA THR A 40 -32.55 -28.25 4.83
C THR A 40 -32.89 -28.26 3.34
N GLY A 41 -32.94 -27.08 2.72
CA GLY A 41 -33.00 -26.92 1.26
C GLY A 41 -31.88 -25.99 0.79
N ARG A 42 -30.73 -26.54 0.40
CA ARG A 42 -29.61 -25.79 -0.17
C ARG A 42 -29.67 -25.91 -1.69
N THR A 43 -30.34 -24.97 -2.35
CA THR A 43 -30.21 -24.77 -3.80
C THR A 43 -28.85 -24.10 -4.07
N SER A 44 -27.89 -24.85 -4.62
CA SER A 44 -26.63 -24.29 -5.10
C SER A 44 -26.80 -23.90 -6.57
N MET A 45 -26.72 -22.61 -6.84
CA MET A 45 -26.75 -22.04 -8.19
C MET A 45 -25.30 -21.82 -8.61
N THR A 46 -24.81 -22.61 -9.56
CA THR A 46 -23.44 -22.49 -10.08
C THR A 46 -23.42 -21.42 -11.18
N LEU A 47 -22.78 -20.29 -10.92
CA LEU A 47 -22.55 -19.22 -11.90
C LEU A 47 -21.22 -19.47 -12.61
N THR A 48 -21.27 -19.89 -13.88
CA THR A 48 -20.07 -20.05 -14.71
C THR A 48 -19.73 -18.71 -15.38
N ILE A 49 -18.71 -18.01 -14.88
CA ILE A 49 -18.19 -16.81 -15.53
C ILE A 49 -17.14 -17.23 -16.55
N SER A 50 -17.54 -17.30 -17.83
CA SER A 50 -16.63 -17.51 -18.96
C SER A 50 -15.96 -16.20 -19.34
N ARG A 51 -14.72 -15.98 -18.90
CA ARG A 51 -13.87 -14.88 -19.39
C ARG A 51 -13.07 -15.36 -20.60
N THR A 52 -13.60 -15.14 -21.80
CA THR A 52 -12.82 -15.27 -23.03
C THR A 52 -11.86 -14.09 -23.13
N ALA A 53 -10.61 -14.28 -22.70
CA ALA A 53 -9.53 -13.33 -22.95
C ALA A 53 -9.14 -13.39 -24.42
N ARG A 54 -9.54 -12.37 -25.19
CA ARG A 54 -8.98 -12.11 -26.52
C ARG A 54 -7.67 -11.36 -26.34
N CYS A 55 -6.56 -12.08 -26.43
CA CYS A 55 -5.23 -11.47 -26.60
C CYS A 55 -5.09 -10.99 -28.05
N VAL A 56 -5.13 -9.68 -28.26
CA VAL A 56 -4.69 -9.05 -29.50
C VAL A 56 -3.19 -8.78 -29.36
N ALA A 57 -2.37 -9.63 -29.98
CA ALA A 57 -0.93 -9.44 -30.08
C ALA A 57 -0.65 -8.32 -31.10
N LEU A 58 -0.21 -7.16 -30.62
CA LEU A 58 0.33 -6.07 -31.44
C LEU A 58 1.83 -6.30 -31.62
N THR A 59 2.21 -6.83 -32.78
CA THR A 59 3.62 -6.97 -33.18
C THR A 59 4.15 -5.61 -33.65
N LEU A 60 5.01 -4.98 -32.85
CA LEU A 60 5.81 -3.84 -33.29
C LEU A 60 7.09 -4.36 -33.96
N GLY A 61 7.22 -4.07 -35.26
CA GLY A 61 8.36 -4.48 -36.08
C GLY A 61 9.63 -3.69 -35.72
N PHE A 62 10.67 -4.41 -35.31
CA PHE A 62 12.03 -3.88 -35.21
C PHE A 62 12.64 -3.82 -36.61
N SER A 63 12.82 -2.60 -37.13
CA SER A 63 13.62 -2.37 -38.32
C SER A 63 15.10 -2.38 -37.95
N ALA A 64 15.83 -3.34 -38.51
CA ALA A 64 17.28 -3.47 -38.37
C ALA A 64 17.98 -2.31 -39.08
N PHE A 65 18.70 -1.47 -38.34
CA PHE A 65 19.70 -0.56 -38.90
C PHE A 65 21.08 -1.19 -38.76
N ALA A 66 21.63 -1.60 -39.89
CA ALA A 66 23.03 -1.99 -40.03
C ALA A 66 23.92 -0.75 -40.00
N VAL A 67 24.88 -0.69 -39.08
CA VAL A 67 25.95 0.31 -39.07
C VAL A 67 27.26 -0.39 -39.44
N PRO A 68 28.05 0.15 -40.39
CA PRO A 68 29.20 -0.52 -40.95
C PRO A 68 30.42 -0.48 -40.02
N LEU A 69 31.21 -1.54 -40.14
CA LEU A 69 32.51 -1.78 -39.53
C LEU A 69 33.53 -0.73 -40.01
N LEU A 70 34.26 -0.12 -39.06
CA LEU A 70 35.56 0.46 -39.36
C LEU A 70 36.62 -0.10 -38.39
N SER A 71 37.61 -0.70 -39.02
CA SER A 71 38.77 -1.40 -38.48
C SER A 71 39.91 -0.42 -38.20
N SER A 72 40.58 -0.55 -37.06
CA SER A 72 42.01 -0.23 -36.95
C SER A 72 42.66 -0.95 -35.78
N ALA A 73 43.79 -1.57 -36.09
CA ALA A 73 44.56 -2.52 -35.30
C ALA A 73 45.43 -1.88 -34.18
N SER A 74 45.54 -2.66 -33.09
CA SER A 74 46.66 -2.96 -32.15
C SER A 74 47.76 -1.94 -31.81
N PRO A 75 48.37 -2.05 -30.61
CA PRO A 75 49.48 -3.00 -30.47
C PRO A 75 49.42 -3.92 -29.23
N LEU A 76 50.04 -5.09 -29.42
CA LEU A 76 50.59 -5.99 -28.41
C LEU A 76 51.60 -5.25 -27.51
N HIS A 77 51.61 -5.55 -26.21
CA HIS A 77 52.78 -5.89 -25.39
C HIS A 77 52.31 -6.15 -23.94
N GLY A 78 52.92 -7.14 -23.27
CA GLY A 78 52.86 -7.28 -21.81
C GLY A 78 52.50 -8.68 -21.33
N THR A 79 53.53 -9.43 -20.95
CA THR A 79 53.53 -10.84 -20.57
C THR A 79 53.32 -11.07 -19.06
N THR A 80 53.12 -12.36 -18.76
CA THR A 80 53.38 -13.13 -17.52
C THR A 80 52.40 -13.04 -16.34
N ASP A 81 51.72 -14.17 -16.17
CA ASP A 81 51.60 -14.99 -14.96
C ASP A 81 51.14 -14.33 -13.65
N ALA A 82 49.97 -14.72 -13.19
CA ALA A 82 49.85 -15.65 -12.07
C ALA A 82 48.37 -15.80 -11.69
N ALA A 83 48.04 -17.00 -11.24
CA ALA A 83 46.78 -17.37 -10.64
C ALA A 83 46.18 -16.29 -9.73
N ASP A 84 44.94 -15.91 -9.97
CA ASP A 84 44.01 -15.69 -8.88
C ASP A 84 42.60 -16.11 -9.30
N SER A 85 42.07 -17.03 -8.50
CA SER A 85 40.69 -17.41 -8.21
C SER A 85 39.55 -16.93 -9.14
N PRO A 86 38.57 -17.79 -9.48
CA PRO A 86 37.30 -17.28 -9.98
C PRO A 86 36.62 -16.53 -8.82
N GLU A 87 36.81 -15.22 -8.74
CA GLU A 87 35.91 -14.37 -7.98
C GLU A 87 34.53 -14.55 -8.61
N ARG A 88 33.76 -15.42 -7.97
CA ARG A 88 32.33 -15.51 -8.12
C ARG A 88 31.81 -14.11 -7.84
N ILE A 89 31.46 -13.39 -8.91
CA ILE A 89 30.61 -12.22 -8.85
C ILE A 89 29.31 -12.71 -8.20
N PHE A 90 29.24 -12.61 -6.89
CA PHE A 90 28.00 -12.79 -6.15
C PHE A 90 27.18 -11.55 -6.50
N LEU A 91 26.32 -11.67 -7.51
CA LEU A 91 25.21 -10.74 -7.66
C LEU A 91 24.40 -10.86 -6.38
N ALA A 92 24.68 -9.98 -5.41
CA ALA A 92 23.84 -9.78 -4.26
C ALA A 92 22.51 -9.23 -4.78
N GLN A 93 21.59 -10.13 -5.08
CA GLN A 93 20.18 -9.80 -5.19
C GLN A 93 19.76 -9.37 -3.79
N ALA A 94 19.73 -8.06 -3.56
CA ALA A 94 19.03 -7.50 -2.45
C ALA A 94 17.54 -7.74 -2.70
N ASP A 95 17.03 -8.87 -2.20
CA ASP A 95 15.62 -8.98 -1.84
C ASP A 95 15.40 -8.00 -0.69
N ALA A 96 15.29 -6.71 -1.02
CA ALA A 96 14.87 -5.69 -0.08
C ALA A 96 13.37 -5.91 0.13
N THR A 97 13.03 -6.67 1.17
CA THR A 97 11.67 -6.66 1.71
C THR A 97 11.33 -5.20 2.03
N PRO A 98 10.20 -4.66 1.53
CA PRO A 98 9.85 -3.28 1.79
C PRO A 98 9.85 -3.02 3.30
N GLN A 99 10.69 -2.08 3.74
CA GLN A 99 10.89 -1.80 5.14
C GLN A 99 9.86 -0.77 5.61
N GLU A 100 9.07 -1.13 6.63
CA GLU A 100 8.21 -0.19 7.33
C GLU A 100 9.04 0.95 7.94
N ARG A 101 8.53 2.18 7.79
CA ARG A 101 9.20 3.38 8.30
C ARG A 101 8.18 4.40 8.81
N PRO A 102 8.56 5.30 9.73
CA PRO A 102 7.67 6.37 10.17
C PRO A 102 7.21 7.24 9.00
N VAL A 103 5.96 7.65 9.05
CA VAL A 103 5.37 8.58 8.10
C VAL A 103 6.08 9.94 8.18
N SER A 104 6.33 10.53 7.02
CA SER A 104 6.75 11.93 6.90
C SER A 104 6.03 12.56 5.72
N TYR A 105 6.02 13.88 5.67
CA TYR A 105 5.41 14.64 4.59
C TYR A 105 6.33 15.80 4.18
N SER A 106 6.17 16.28 2.94
CA SER A 106 6.89 17.49 2.49
C SER A 106 6.12 18.76 2.81
N ALA A 107 6.82 19.85 3.11
CA ALA A 107 6.21 21.15 3.37
C ALA A 107 5.32 21.60 2.20
N GLU A 108 5.76 21.35 0.96
CA GLU A 108 5.02 21.71 -0.25
C GLU A 108 3.70 20.94 -0.36
N GLN A 109 3.63 19.68 0.10
CA GLN A 109 2.38 18.94 0.18
C GLN A 109 1.45 19.51 1.24
N SER A 110 1.98 19.85 2.43
CA SER A 110 1.18 20.50 3.48
C SER A 110 0.56 21.80 2.99
N ASP A 111 1.33 22.63 2.29
CA ASP A 111 0.85 23.92 1.76
C ASP A 111 -0.26 23.75 0.71
N ARG A 112 -0.08 22.82 -0.25
CA ARG A 112 -1.14 22.50 -1.22
C ARG A 112 -2.38 21.92 -0.53
N GLY A 113 -2.18 21.05 0.45
CA GLY A 113 -3.23 20.45 1.26
C GLY A 113 -4.03 21.49 2.03
N LYS A 114 -3.35 22.46 2.64
CA LYS A 114 -3.98 23.59 3.34
C LYS A 114 -4.89 24.39 2.41
N ALA A 115 -4.40 24.73 1.23
CA ALA A 115 -5.18 25.49 0.25
C ALA A 115 -6.44 24.73 -0.20
N GLN A 116 -6.37 23.41 -0.30
CA GLN A 116 -7.52 22.56 -0.61
C GLN A 116 -8.46 22.41 0.60
N TYR A 117 -7.91 22.23 1.80
CA TYR A 117 -8.67 22.11 3.04
C TYR A 117 -9.54 23.34 3.30
N GLN A 118 -9.00 24.54 3.11
CA GLN A 118 -9.71 25.80 3.30
C GLN A 118 -10.91 25.96 2.35
N LYS A 119 -10.88 25.33 1.18
CA LYS A 119 -11.96 25.43 0.18
C LYS A 119 -13.12 24.49 0.47
N ASP A 120 -12.83 23.25 0.86
CA ASP A 120 -13.81 22.17 0.84
C ASP A 120 -13.93 21.39 2.16
N CYS A 121 -13.05 21.60 3.14
CA CYS A 121 -13.01 20.81 4.38
C CYS A 121 -13.23 21.65 5.65
N GLU A 122 -12.82 22.92 5.62
CA GLU A 122 -12.83 23.84 6.75
C GLU A 122 -14.24 24.04 7.35
N ASP A 123 -15.28 24.11 6.53
CA ASP A 123 -16.65 24.34 6.99
C ASP A 123 -17.12 23.27 8.01
N CYS A 124 -16.72 22.02 7.80
CA CYS A 124 -17.09 20.91 8.67
C CYS A 124 -16.04 20.63 9.75
N HIS A 125 -14.75 20.68 9.42
CA HIS A 125 -13.67 20.29 10.33
C HIS A 125 -13.00 21.46 11.08
N GLY A 126 -13.41 22.70 10.76
CA GLY A 126 -12.95 23.96 11.36
C GLY A 126 -11.58 24.40 10.84
N LYS A 127 -11.28 25.72 10.89
CA LYS A 127 -10.00 26.27 10.39
C LYS A 127 -8.77 25.66 11.06
N ASP A 128 -8.93 25.28 12.33
CA ASP A 128 -7.86 24.76 13.18
C ASP A 128 -7.90 23.24 13.33
N LEU A 129 -8.70 22.55 12.50
CA LEU A 129 -8.93 21.10 12.53
C LEU A 129 -9.54 20.61 13.84
N LYS A 130 -10.14 21.51 14.63
CA LYS A 130 -10.70 21.21 15.95
C LYS A 130 -12.17 20.81 15.93
N GLY A 131 -12.75 20.64 14.74
CA GLY A 131 -14.18 20.48 14.51
C GLY A 131 -14.83 21.83 14.19
N GLY A 132 -15.71 21.84 13.20
CA GLY A 132 -16.48 23.01 12.76
C GLY A 132 -17.94 22.92 13.22
N MET A 133 -18.68 24.02 13.09
CA MET A 133 -20.10 24.06 13.48
C MET A 133 -20.99 23.17 12.60
N ASN A 134 -20.52 22.77 11.42
CA ASN A 134 -21.28 21.92 10.49
C ASN A 134 -21.10 20.41 10.74
N GLY A 135 -20.61 20.01 11.92
CA GLY A 135 -20.68 18.63 12.40
C GLY A 135 -19.52 17.71 11.98
N GLY A 136 -18.42 18.25 11.44
CA GLY A 136 -17.21 17.46 11.19
C GLY A 136 -16.42 17.19 12.47
N ALA A 137 -15.88 15.98 12.58
CA ALA A 137 -15.05 15.59 13.72
C ALA A 137 -13.75 16.40 13.80
N SER A 138 -13.20 16.51 15.00
CA SER A 138 -11.89 17.13 15.23
C SER A 138 -10.76 16.26 14.69
N LEU A 139 -10.04 16.76 13.69
CA LEU A 139 -8.87 16.12 13.07
C LEU A 139 -7.55 16.44 13.79
N ARG A 140 -7.60 17.34 14.78
CA ARG A 140 -6.47 17.69 15.65
C ARG A 140 -6.88 17.53 17.11
N SER A 141 -7.10 16.28 17.50
CA SER A 141 -7.53 15.88 18.83
C SER A 141 -6.83 14.61 19.29
N VAL A 142 -6.87 14.35 20.60
CA VAL A 142 -6.42 13.07 21.16
C VAL A 142 -7.19 11.92 20.53
N SER A 143 -8.50 12.05 20.32
CA SER A 143 -9.32 11.01 19.69
C SER A 143 -8.92 10.71 18.25
N PHE A 144 -8.49 11.72 17.49
CA PHE A 144 -7.93 11.50 16.15
C PHE A 144 -6.64 10.68 16.22
N LEU A 145 -5.71 11.07 17.10
CA LEU A 145 -4.45 10.36 17.29
C LEU A 145 -4.71 8.92 17.78
N THR A 146 -5.53 8.70 18.79
CA THR A 146 -5.88 7.33 19.24
C THR A 146 -6.44 6.43 18.14
N LYS A 147 -7.06 6.99 17.10
CA LYS A 147 -7.61 6.21 15.98
C LYS A 147 -6.59 5.98 14.85
N TYR A 148 -5.72 6.95 14.59
CA TYR A 148 -4.89 6.99 13.39
C TYR A 148 -3.39 7.12 13.66
N SER A 149 -2.94 7.18 14.91
CA SER A 149 -1.55 7.04 15.33
C SER A 149 -1.35 5.72 16.07
N ASP A 150 -0.08 5.36 16.26
CA ASP A 150 0.38 4.15 16.96
C ASP A 150 -0.14 2.84 16.34
N ASP A 151 0.77 1.99 15.85
CA ASP A 151 0.47 0.69 15.23
C ASP A 151 -0.49 0.71 14.01
N MET A 152 -0.76 1.89 13.46
CA MET A 152 -1.58 2.10 12.25
C MET A 152 -0.73 2.61 11.09
N ASN A 153 -1.04 2.15 9.88
CA ASN A 153 -0.36 2.59 8.65
C ASN A 153 -1.08 3.81 8.03
N ALA A 154 -0.33 4.61 7.29
CA ALA A 154 -0.84 5.81 6.62
C ALA A 154 -1.96 5.47 5.60
N SER A 155 -1.91 4.26 5.03
CA SER A 155 -2.94 3.69 4.15
C SER A 155 -4.33 3.73 4.77
N GLY A 156 -4.45 3.53 6.09
CA GLY A 156 -5.74 3.52 6.79
C GLY A 156 -6.44 4.88 6.79
N LEU A 157 -5.70 5.96 7.08
CA LEU A 157 -6.24 7.31 7.05
C LEU A 157 -6.53 7.74 5.61
N PHE A 158 -5.60 7.50 4.69
CA PHE A 158 -5.75 7.85 3.28
C PHE A 158 -6.95 7.13 2.64
N GLY A 159 -7.10 5.83 2.90
CA GLY A 159 -8.21 5.03 2.43
C GLY A 159 -9.56 5.54 2.94
N TYR A 160 -9.62 5.96 4.22
CA TYR A 160 -10.83 6.59 4.75
C TYR A 160 -11.13 7.93 4.10
N MET A 161 -10.13 8.80 3.95
CA MET A 161 -10.29 10.11 3.31
C MET A 161 -10.79 9.96 1.87
N SER A 162 -10.17 9.08 1.09
CA SER A 162 -10.51 8.87 -0.32
C SER A 162 -11.86 8.19 -0.53
N SER A 163 -12.29 7.31 0.37
CA SER A 163 -13.54 6.55 0.20
C SER A 163 -14.77 7.18 0.87
N ALA A 164 -14.58 8.06 1.86
CA ALA A 164 -15.67 8.58 2.68
C ALA A 164 -15.74 10.12 2.73
N MET A 165 -14.69 10.84 2.28
CA MET A 165 -14.64 12.29 2.36
C MET A 165 -14.55 12.96 0.98
N PRO A 166 -15.24 14.10 0.79
CA PRO A 166 -16.28 14.66 1.65
C PRO A 166 -17.57 13.79 1.64
N PRO A 167 -18.41 13.81 2.70
CA PRO A 167 -19.59 12.93 2.77
C PRO A 167 -20.61 13.16 1.66
N SER A 168 -20.67 14.38 1.12
CA SER A 168 -21.57 14.75 0.02
C SER A 168 -21.11 14.20 -1.34
N ASN A 169 -19.81 13.92 -1.51
CA ASN A 169 -19.24 13.41 -2.75
C ASN A 169 -17.91 12.69 -2.48
N PRO A 170 -17.94 11.46 -1.94
CA PRO A 170 -16.74 10.70 -1.61
C PRO A 170 -15.90 10.38 -2.85
N GLY A 171 -14.57 10.42 -2.71
CA GLY A 171 -13.66 10.09 -3.81
C GLY A 171 -13.57 11.12 -4.94
N ARG A 172 -14.10 12.34 -4.73
CA ARG A 172 -14.14 13.38 -5.78
C ARG A 172 -12.77 13.94 -6.18
N TYR A 173 -11.74 13.75 -5.36
CA TYR A 173 -10.41 14.29 -5.61
C TYR A 173 -9.47 13.22 -6.20
N SER A 174 -8.40 13.68 -6.84
CA SER A 174 -7.31 12.81 -7.25
C SER A 174 -6.55 12.25 -6.04
N ALA A 175 -5.85 11.13 -6.23
CA ALA A 175 -5.01 10.54 -5.20
C ALA A 175 -3.95 11.51 -4.66
N SER A 176 -3.28 12.26 -5.54
CA SER A 176 -2.30 13.27 -5.16
C SER A 176 -2.91 14.40 -4.32
N THR A 177 -4.16 14.79 -4.61
CA THR A 177 -4.89 15.78 -3.78
C THR A 177 -5.21 15.23 -2.39
N TYR A 178 -5.55 13.94 -2.28
CA TYR A 178 -5.73 13.31 -0.96
C TYR A 178 -4.41 13.20 -0.19
N ALA A 179 -3.29 12.93 -0.88
CA ALA A 179 -1.96 12.92 -0.26
C ALA A 179 -1.58 14.31 0.28
N ASP A 180 -1.83 15.37 -0.51
CA ASP A 180 -1.64 16.77 -0.08
C ASP A 180 -2.50 17.09 1.15
N LEU A 181 -3.80 16.74 1.12
CA LEU A 181 -4.70 16.94 2.26
C LEU A 181 -4.24 16.19 3.51
N MET A 182 -3.77 14.95 3.36
CA MET A 182 -3.26 14.16 4.47
C MET A 182 -1.98 14.77 5.04
N ALA A 183 -1.06 15.24 4.19
CA ALA A 183 0.15 15.96 4.61
C ALA A 183 -0.19 17.17 5.49
N TYR A 184 -1.20 17.95 5.10
CA TYR A 184 -1.65 19.08 5.92
C TYR A 184 -2.20 18.63 7.28
N ILE A 185 -2.96 17.53 7.34
CA ILE A 185 -3.47 17.01 8.61
C ILE A 185 -2.31 16.51 9.49
N LEU A 186 -1.31 15.84 8.91
CA LEU A 186 -0.10 15.37 9.61
C LEU A 186 0.70 16.54 10.20
N ASP A 187 0.91 17.61 9.43
CA ASP A 187 1.54 18.85 9.89
C ASP A 187 0.84 19.43 11.11
N ARG A 188 -0.48 19.61 11.03
CA ARG A 188 -1.27 20.18 12.13
C ARG A 188 -1.28 19.30 13.39
N ASN A 189 -0.96 18.01 13.26
CA ASN A 189 -0.78 17.07 14.37
C ASN A 189 0.70 16.90 14.80
N GLY A 190 1.63 17.57 14.12
CA GLY A 190 3.04 17.63 14.44
C GLY A 190 3.81 16.35 14.14
N PHE A 191 3.41 15.61 13.09
CA PHE A 191 4.25 14.56 12.52
C PHE A 191 5.50 15.17 11.87
N SER A 192 6.50 14.34 11.59
CA SER A 192 7.78 14.80 11.05
C SER A 192 7.68 15.25 9.60
N GLU A 193 8.24 16.43 9.30
CA GLU A 193 8.54 16.83 7.92
C GLU A 193 9.68 15.98 7.35
N GLY A 194 9.64 15.71 6.04
CA GLY A 194 10.63 14.87 5.38
C GLY A 194 10.27 14.55 3.93
N ALA A 195 10.31 13.25 3.59
CA ALA A 195 10.01 12.81 2.24
C ALA A 195 8.54 13.06 1.90
N PRO A 196 8.20 13.34 0.62
CA PRO A 196 6.81 13.45 0.22
C PRO A 196 6.02 12.17 0.52
N LEU A 197 4.78 12.33 1.00
CA LEU A 197 3.81 11.26 1.08
C LEU A 197 3.55 10.70 -0.33
N PRO A 198 3.63 9.37 -0.53
CA PRO A 198 3.14 8.75 -1.76
C PRO A 198 1.62 8.89 -1.86
N ASP A 199 1.09 8.78 -3.07
CA ASP A 199 -0.35 8.85 -3.35
C ASP A 199 -0.97 7.47 -3.69
N ASP A 200 -0.19 6.39 -3.59
CA ASP A 200 -0.67 5.02 -3.75
C ASP A 200 -0.82 4.31 -2.40
N LEU A 201 -1.86 3.48 -2.30
CA LEU A 201 -2.20 2.78 -1.05
C LEU A 201 -1.11 1.79 -0.60
N ASP A 202 -0.45 1.13 -1.55
CA ASP A 202 0.54 0.09 -1.25
C ASP A 202 1.80 0.70 -0.62
N ALA A 203 2.28 1.83 -1.13
CA ALA A 203 3.40 2.55 -0.52
C ALA A 203 3.04 3.19 0.81
N LEU A 204 1.80 3.69 0.95
CA LEU A 204 1.29 4.22 2.22
C LEU A 204 1.14 3.13 3.29
N ASP A 205 0.93 1.88 2.89
CA ASP A 205 0.85 0.75 3.83
C ASP A 205 2.20 0.47 4.49
N LEU A 206 3.30 0.90 3.89
CA LEU A 206 4.65 0.77 4.47
C LEU A 206 5.02 1.93 5.39
N LEU A 207 4.13 2.91 5.57
CA LEU A 207 4.38 4.09 6.41
C LEU A 207 3.60 3.99 7.72
N THR A 208 4.30 3.87 8.84
CA THR A 208 3.68 3.81 10.17
C THR A 208 3.36 5.21 10.68
N MET A 209 2.19 5.39 11.32
CA MET A 209 1.72 6.65 11.87
C MET A 209 2.33 6.91 13.26
N THR A 210 3.66 6.84 13.33
CA THR A 210 4.46 7.18 14.52
C THR A 210 4.97 8.61 14.41
N LYS A 211 4.92 9.36 15.52
CA LYS A 211 5.35 10.76 15.60
C LYS A 211 6.80 10.90 16.04
#